data_AF-A0A7W0Y943-F1
#
_entry.id   AF-A0A7W0Y943-F1
#
_cell.length_a   1.000
_cell.length_b   1.000
_cell.length_c   1.000
_cell.angle_alpha   90.00
_cell.angle_beta   90.00
_cell.angle_gamma   90.00
#
_symmetry.space_group_name_H-M   'P 1'
#
loop_
_entity.id
_entity.type
_entity.pdbx_description
1 polymer ?
#
loop_
_entity_poly.entity_id
_entity_poly.type
_entity_poly.pdbx_seq_one_letter_code
_entity_poly.pdbx_strand_id
1 'polypeptide(L)'
;MGIADFFRPKHRHSDVRVRTEAVKALTSDDAAILIQIARTDRDIGVRRIAMEKIDVAEVLADIAAEESERSLRDFAGERAARLWMNMACSADAEKASTAVSGMIKLGDQHALVEVVVRAETPSVRKRAFGELRDPRALAELAKRDTASDLRVGAVARIDDGDVLRALAIDTTSKEVGLAAVEKLEDLDRLEHVAQKAKNKAVRQKARKIVTEINDAERAKKSPSVPDDVKRRRAEKAQLVRQLESVADTFDFAKTALLVTAAEASWAQLGGTAEDGDERFTKAVKRFWKRKTNHDAQARSADELRAIEREATAARAKERAAVVAPPKPEPEVEARPPAEPESEEQRLARE
;
A
#
# COMPACT_ATOMS: atom_id res chain seq x y z
N MET A 1 -18.28 -75.56 29.37
CA MET A 1 -18.18 -76.20 28.04
C MET A 1 -19.51 -76.86 27.72
N GLY A 2 -20.02 -76.67 26.51
CA GLY A 2 -21.21 -77.36 26.02
C GLY A 2 -20.82 -78.55 25.14
N ILE A 3 -21.68 -79.57 25.04
CA ILE A 3 -21.43 -80.76 24.21
C ILE A 3 -21.18 -80.38 22.73
N ALA A 4 -21.73 -79.26 22.26
CA ALA A 4 -21.54 -78.75 20.90
C ALA A 4 -20.11 -78.24 20.61
N ASP A 5 -19.29 -77.97 21.64
CA ASP A 5 -17.93 -77.47 21.47
C ASP A 5 -16.98 -78.55 20.89
N PHE A 6 -17.29 -79.83 21.06
CA PHE A 6 -16.51 -80.95 20.52
C PHE A 6 -16.62 -81.11 19.00
N PHE A 7 -17.64 -80.53 18.38
CA PHE A 7 -17.93 -80.69 16.95
C PHE A 7 -17.66 -79.40 16.15
N ARG A 8 -17.31 -78.29 16.81
CA ARG A 8 -17.01 -77.01 16.15
C ARG A 8 -15.50 -76.90 15.87
N PRO A 9 -15.10 -76.23 14.77
CA PRO A 9 -13.72 -75.84 14.58
C PRO A 9 -13.20 -75.07 15.80
N LYS A 10 -11.94 -75.30 16.20
CA LYS A 10 -11.37 -74.71 17.44
C LYS A 10 -11.48 -73.18 17.49
N HIS A 11 -11.45 -72.50 16.34
CA HIS A 11 -11.60 -71.06 16.24
C HIS A 11 -13.06 -70.56 16.45
N ARG A 12 -14.05 -71.44 16.61
CA ARG A 12 -15.47 -71.11 16.93
C ARG A 12 -15.91 -71.67 18.30
N HIS A 13 -14.96 -72.11 19.12
CA HIS A 13 -15.18 -72.68 20.44
C HIS A 13 -15.74 -71.65 21.43
N SER A 14 -16.53 -72.05 22.44
CA SER A 14 -17.10 -71.10 23.40
C SER A 14 -16.03 -70.42 24.27
N ASP A 15 -15.00 -71.17 24.67
CA ASP A 15 -13.85 -70.67 25.45
C ASP A 15 -12.92 -69.79 24.60
N VAL A 16 -12.73 -68.55 25.04
CA VAL A 16 -11.84 -67.56 24.43
C VAL A 16 -10.42 -68.09 24.32
N ARG A 17 -9.90 -68.80 25.33
CA ARG A 17 -8.52 -69.32 25.33
C ARG A 17 -8.30 -70.32 24.21
N VAL A 18 -9.28 -71.20 23.97
CA VAL A 18 -9.23 -72.17 22.87
C VAL A 18 -9.27 -71.46 21.52
N ARG A 19 -10.11 -70.43 21.37
CA ARG A 19 -10.15 -69.62 20.13
C ARG A 19 -8.84 -68.88 19.90
N THR A 20 -8.28 -68.25 20.93
CA THR A 20 -7.00 -67.55 20.88
C THR A 20 -5.88 -68.45 20.37
N GLU A 21 -5.72 -69.65 20.96
CA GLU A 21 -4.70 -70.60 20.52
C GLU A 21 -4.96 -71.12 19.10
N ALA A 22 -6.22 -71.35 18.73
CA ALA A 22 -6.57 -71.72 17.37
C ALA A 22 -6.18 -70.63 16.35
N VAL A 23 -6.47 -69.36 16.65
CA VAL A 23 -6.12 -68.24 15.75
C VAL A 23 -4.61 -68.04 15.66
N LYS A 24 -3.87 -68.22 16.76
CA LYS A 24 -2.40 -68.19 16.74
C LYS A 24 -1.80 -69.23 15.80
N ALA A 25 -2.43 -70.40 15.69
CA ALA A 25 -1.98 -71.48 14.82
C ALA A 25 -2.32 -71.28 13.33
N LEU A 26 -3.26 -70.38 13.00
CA LEU A 26 -3.60 -70.07 11.60
C LEU A 26 -2.43 -69.36 10.88
N THR A 27 -2.30 -69.61 9.59
CA THR A 27 -1.28 -69.00 8.72
C THR A 27 -1.90 -68.04 7.71
N SER A 28 -1.07 -67.43 6.86
CA SER A 28 -1.52 -66.61 5.73
C SER A 28 -2.42 -67.36 4.76
N ASP A 29 -2.31 -68.69 4.68
CA ASP A 29 -3.14 -69.52 3.80
C ASP A 29 -4.60 -69.60 4.29
N ASP A 30 -4.81 -69.34 5.58
CA ASP A 30 -6.12 -69.28 6.22
C ASP A 30 -6.77 -67.88 6.15
N ALA A 31 -6.38 -67.06 5.17
CA ALA A 31 -6.79 -65.66 5.06
C ALA A 31 -8.31 -65.44 5.22
N ALA A 32 -9.14 -66.26 4.58
CA ALA A 32 -10.59 -66.15 4.69
C ALA A 32 -11.10 -66.36 6.13
N ILE A 33 -10.49 -67.30 6.86
CA ILE A 33 -10.83 -67.58 8.26
C ILE A 33 -10.37 -66.41 9.14
N LEU A 34 -9.14 -65.93 8.95
CA LEU A 34 -8.60 -64.78 9.68
C LEU A 34 -9.47 -63.53 9.50
N ILE A 35 -9.90 -63.24 8.28
CA ILE A 35 -10.79 -62.10 7.97
C ILE A 35 -12.13 -62.25 8.67
N GLN A 36 -12.73 -63.45 8.61
CA GLN A 36 -14.00 -63.70 9.29
C GLN A 36 -13.87 -63.46 10.80
N ILE A 37 -12.81 -63.97 11.43
CA ILE A 37 -12.58 -63.83 12.88
C ILE A 37 -12.34 -62.36 13.24
N ALA A 38 -11.51 -61.66 12.47
CA ALA A 38 -11.22 -60.24 12.66
C ALA A 38 -12.47 -59.36 12.57
N ARG A 39 -13.51 -59.76 11.81
CA ARG A 39 -14.77 -59.02 11.69
C ARG A 39 -15.83 -59.40 12.73
N THR A 40 -15.83 -60.64 13.21
CA THR A 40 -17.01 -61.19 13.89
C THR A 40 -16.76 -61.78 15.28
N ASP A 41 -15.52 -62.03 15.71
CA ASP A 41 -15.27 -62.58 17.05
C ASP A 41 -15.74 -61.59 18.12
N ARG A 42 -16.31 -62.11 19.20
CA ARG A 42 -16.85 -61.32 20.31
C ARG A 42 -15.73 -60.77 21.20
N ASP A 43 -14.59 -61.46 21.25
CA ASP A 43 -13.46 -61.07 22.08
C ASP A 43 -12.50 -60.16 21.30
N ILE A 44 -12.19 -59.00 21.90
CA ILE A 44 -11.32 -57.97 21.32
C ILE A 44 -9.90 -58.51 21.08
N GLY A 45 -9.39 -59.34 21.99
CA GLY A 45 -8.06 -59.94 21.89
C GLY A 45 -7.99 -60.93 20.73
N VAL A 46 -9.02 -61.75 20.53
CA VAL A 46 -9.09 -62.69 19.40
C VAL A 46 -9.16 -61.94 18.07
N ARG A 47 -9.99 -60.88 17.97
CA ARG A 47 -10.03 -60.02 16.76
C ARG A 47 -8.66 -59.41 16.46
N ARG A 48 -7.98 -58.89 17.49
CA ARG A 48 -6.63 -58.30 17.35
C ARG A 48 -5.61 -59.28 16.79
N ILE A 49 -5.57 -60.51 17.31
CA ILE A 49 -4.61 -61.54 16.85
C ILE A 49 -4.91 -61.93 15.40
N ALA A 50 -6.19 -62.00 15.02
CA ALA A 50 -6.57 -62.26 13.64
C ALA A 50 -6.10 -61.12 12.72
N MET A 51 -6.34 -59.85 13.09
CA MET A 51 -5.85 -58.67 12.36
C MET A 51 -4.31 -58.66 12.25
N GLU A 52 -3.60 -59.13 13.27
CA GLU A 52 -2.13 -59.25 13.28
C GLU A 52 -1.58 -60.27 12.28
N LYS A 53 -2.42 -61.18 11.77
CA LYS A 53 -2.02 -62.19 10.77
C LYS A 53 -2.53 -61.88 9.36
N ILE A 54 -3.31 -60.82 9.18
CA ILE A 54 -3.75 -60.39 7.85
C ILE A 54 -2.64 -59.54 7.22
N ASP A 55 -2.25 -59.91 6.00
CA ASP A 55 -1.19 -59.26 5.22
C ASP A 55 -1.71 -58.53 3.97
N VAL A 56 -3.04 -58.37 3.88
CA VAL A 56 -3.69 -57.60 2.81
C VAL A 56 -4.15 -56.25 3.37
N ALA A 57 -3.49 -55.17 2.92
CA ALA A 57 -3.72 -53.83 3.43
C ALA A 57 -5.15 -53.33 3.20
N GLU A 58 -5.73 -53.59 2.03
CA GLU A 58 -7.10 -53.19 1.68
C GLU A 58 -8.12 -53.81 2.63
N VAL A 59 -7.97 -55.10 2.91
CA VAL A 59 -8.82 -55.84 3.84
C VAL A 59 -8.74 -55.26 5.26
N LEU A 60 -7.54 -54.90 5.73
CA LEU A 60 -7.36 -54.28 7.04
C LEU A 60 -7.97 -52.88 7.10
N ALA A 61 -7.90 -52.10 6.03
CA ALA A 61 -8.55 -50.81 5.95
C ALA A 61 -10.08 -50.93 5.97
N ASP A 62 -10.65 -51.91 5.27
CA ASP A 62 -12.09 -52.21 5.32
C ASP A 62 -12.52 -52.62 6.73
N ILE A 63 -11.74 -53.50 7.38
CA ILE A 63 -11.98 -53.90 8.77
C ILE A 63 -11.93 -52.68 9.69
N ALA A 64 -10.95 -51.79 9.52
CA ALA A 64 -10.85 -50.56 10.33
C ALA A 64 -12.08 -49.66 10.14
N ALA A 65 -12.57 -49.48 8.91
CA ALA A 65 -13.73 -48.65 8.61
C ALA A 65 -15.03 -49.17 9.28
N GLU A 66 -15.17 -50.48 9.41
CA GLU A 66 -16.33 -51.15 10.02
C GLU A 66 -16.18 -51.40 11.52
N GLU A 67 -14.96 -51.36 12.07
CA GLU A 67 -14.69 -51.75 13.46
C GLU A 67 -15.24 -50.75 14.48
N SER A 68 -16.02 -51.28 15.41
CA SER A 68 -16.66 -50.55 16.51
C SER A 68 -15.70 -50.14 17.62
N GLU A 69 -14.75 -51.02 17.97
CA GLU A 69 -13.79 -50.79 19.04
C GLU A 69 -12.66 -49.88 18.57
N ARG A 70 -12.56 -48.68 19.16
CA ARG A 70 -11.56 -47.68 18.77
C ARG A 70 -10.13 -48.24 18.72
N SER A 71 -9.74 -49.01 19.73
CA SER A 71 -8.38 -49.59 19.80
C SER A 71 -8.08 -50.59 18.67
N LEU A 72 -9.08 -51.34 18.21
CA LEU A 72 -8.94 -52.26 17.08
C LEU A 72 -9.02 -51.54 15.73
N ARG A 73 -9.88 -50.53 15.64
CA ARG A 73 -9.94 -49.64 14.47
C ARG A 73 -8.59 -48.99 14.21
N ASP A 74 -8.01 -48.36 15.23
CA ASP A 74 -6.71 -47.69 15.15
C ASP A 74 -5.62 -48.71 14.80
N PHE A 75 -5.61 -49.89 15.45
CA PHE A 75 -4.65 -50.96 15.15
C PHE A 75 -4.74 -51.48 13.70
N ALA A 76 -5.94 -51.74 13.19
CA ALA A 76 -6.15 -52.21 11.82
C ALA A 76 -5.74 -51.14 10.80
N GLY A 77 -6.08 -49.87 11.04
CA GLY A 77 -5.68 -48.74 10.21
C GLY A 77 -4.16 -48.55 10.16
N GLU A 78 -3.49 -48.56 11.32
CA GLU A 78 -2.02 -48.48 11.40
C GLU A 78 -1.33 -49.63 10.68
N ARG A 79 -1.87 -50.85 10.81
CA ARG A 79 -1.31 -52.01 10.11
C ARG A 79 -1.51 -51.91 8.60
N ALA A 80 -2.67 -51.48 8.13
CA ALA A 80 -2.91 -51.20 6.72
C ALA A 80 -1.93 -50.14 6.17
N ALA A 81 -1.77 -49.02 6.89
CA ALA A 81 -0.83 -47.97 6.53
C ALA A 81 0.62 -48.48 6.44
N ARG A 82 1.06 -49.32 7.38
CA ARG A 82 2.40 -49.93 7.37
C ARG A 82 2.62 -50.86 6.18
N LEU A 83 1.64 -51.70 5.86
CA LEU A 83 1.73 -52.60 4.69
C LEU A 83 1.77 -51.80 3.39
N TRP A 84 0.94 -50.78 3.25
CA TRP A 84 0.99 -49.89 2.09
C TRP A 84 2.32 -49.13 2.00
N MET A 85 2.88 -48.64 3.11
CA MET A 85 4.20 -48.01 3.09
C MET A 85 5.29 -48.93 2.52
N ASN A 86 5.32 -50.18 3.00
CA ASN A 86 6.29 -51.16 2.52
C ASN A 86 6.13 -51.45 1.03
N MET A 87 4.88 -51.59 0.55
CA MET A 87 4.60 -51.82 -0.87
C MET A 87 4.92 -50.57 -1.73
N ALA A 88 4.56 -49.38 -1.26
CA ALA A 88 4.83 -48.10 -1.93
C ALA A 88 6.33 -47.83 -2.11
N CYS A 89 7.16 -48.35 -1.20
CA CYS A 89 8.61 -48.23 -1.25
C CYS A 89 9.31 -49.41 -1.94
N SER A 90 8.56 -50.39 -2.47
CA SER A 90 9.16 -51.56 -3.14
C SER A 90 9.52 -51.29 -4.60
N ALA A 91 10.34 -52.17 -5.18
CA ALA A 91 10.72 -52.12 -6.61
C ALA A 91 9.57 -52.45 -7.57
N ASP A 92 8.50 -53.09 -7.09
CA ASP A 92 7.34 -53.50 -7.88
C ASP A 92 6.42 -52.30 -8.12
N ALA A 93 6.53 -51.69 -9.30
CA ALA A 93 5.85 -50.44 -9.64
C ALA A 93 4.31 -50.54 -9.56
N GLU A 94 3.72 -51.69 -9.90
CA GLU A 94 2.27 -51.90 -9.87
C GLU A 94 1.76 -51.97 -8.42
N LYS A 95 2.46 -52.76 -7.57
CA LYS A 95 2.15 -52.81 -6.15
C LYS A 95 2.36 -51.45 -5.48
N ALA A 96 3.44 -50.75 -5.84
CA ALA A 96 3.73 -49.43 -5.29
C ALA A 96 2.66 -48.40 -5.66
N SER A 97 2.19 -48.39 -6.92
CA SER A 97 1.12 -47.51 -7.39
C SER A 97 -0.22 -47.80 -6.71
N THR A 98 -0.55 -49.08 -6.53
CA THR A 98 -1.75 -49.53 -5.81
C THR A 98 -1.69 -49.09 -4.34
N ALA A 99 -0.53 -49.25 -3.71
CA ALA A 99 -0.34 -48.86 -2.32
C ALA A 99 -0.49 -47.36 -2.09
N VAL A 100 0.07 -46.53 -2.97
CA VAL A 100 -0.14 -45.07 -2.91
C VAL A 100 -1.62 -44.72 -3.06
N SER A 101 -2.37 -45.43 -3.90
CA SER A 101 -3.82 -45.22 -4.02
C SER A 101 -4.57 -45.52 -2.72
N GLY A 102 -4.17 -46.57 -1.99
CA GLY A 102 -4.68 -46.88 -0.65
C GLY A 102 -4.34 -45.82 0.39
N MET A 103 -3.08 -45.36 0.41
CA MET A 103 -2.63 -44.30 1.35
C MET A 103 -3.33 -42.96 1.12
N ILE A 104 -3.59 -42.59 -0.14
CA ILE A 104 -4.37 -41.39 -0.47
C ILE A 104 -5.78 -41.49 0.12
N LYS A 105 -6.41 -42.67 0.04
CA LYS A 105 -7.74 -42.90 0.64
C LYS A 105 -7.73 -42.82 2.17
N LEU A 106 -6.66 -43.26 2.83
CA LEU A 106 -6.49 -43.08 4.28
C LEU A 106 -6.35 -41.61 4.68
N GLY A 107 -5.81 -40.77 3.80
CA GLY A 107 -5.66 -39.34 4.03
C GLY A 107 -4.46 -38.94 4.90
N ASP A 108 -3.56 -39.87 5.25
CA ASP A 108 -2.33 -39.55 5.99
C ASP A 108 -1.27 -38.91 5.08
N GLN A 109 -1.20 -37.58 5.13
CA GLN A 109 -0.28 -36.77 4.33
C GLN A 109 1.19 -36.93 4.78
N HIS A 110 1.46 -37.24 6.05
CA HIS A 110 2.82 -37.48 6.53
C HIS A 110 3.37 -38.81 6.00
N ALA A 111 2.52 -39.83 5.88
CA ALA A 111 2.91 -41.07 5.22
C ALA A 111 3.26 -40.83 3.74
N LEU A 112 2.54 -39.93 3.03
CA LEU A 112 2.91 -39.60 1.64
C LEU A 112 4.28 -38.91 1.54
N VAL A 113 4.71 -38.13 2.55
CA VAL A 113 6.07 -37.54 2.59
C VAL A 113 7.14 -38.65 2.58
N GLU A 114 6.96 -39.70 3.38
CA GLU A 114 7.87 -40.85 3.41
C GLU A 114 7.95 -41.55 2.04
N VAL A 115 6.82 -41.72 1.36
CA VAL A 115 6.80 -42.30 0.00
C VAL A 115 7.58 -41.41 -0.99
N VAL A 116 7.40 -40.10 -0.94
CA VAL A 116 8.15 -39.16 -1.81
C VAL A 116 9.65 -39.29 -1.60
N VAL A 117 10.09 -39.45 -0.35
CA VAL A 117 11.52 -39.55 0.00
C VAL A 117 12.11 -40.91 -0.35
N ARG A 118 11.37 -42.00 -0.12
CA ARG A 118 11.91 -43.37 -0.09
C ARG A 118 11.54 -44.25 -1.28
N ALA A 119 10.46 -43.94 -2.00
CA ALA A 119 9.99 -44.83 -3.06
C ALA A 119 11.05 -44.96 -4.17
N GLU A 120 11.32 -46.21 -4.57
CA GLU A 120 12.30 -46.51 -5.61
C GLU A 120 11.83 -46.02 -7.00
N THR A 121 10.53 -46.19 -7.28
CA THR A 121 9.93 -45.85 -8.57
C THR A 121 9.70 -44.33 -8.73
N PRO A 122 10.28 -43.67 -9.75
CA PRO A 122 10.13 -42.21 -9.94
C PRO A 122 8.69 -41.74 -10.16
N SER A 123 7.87 -42.52 -10.87
CA SER A 123 6.44 -42.19 -11.11
C SER A 123 5.64 -42.19 -9.81
N VAL A 124 5.94 -43.12 -8.90
CA VAL A 124 5.33 -43.22 -7.57
C VAL A 124 5.70 -42.00 -6.71
N ARG A 125 6.99 -41.61 -6.69
CA ARG A 125 7.43 -40.37 -6.01
C ARG A 125 6.69 -39.14 -6.55
N LYS A 126 6.62 -39.00 -7.88
CA LYS A 126 5.95 -37.87 -8.53
C LYS A 126 4.45 -37.84 -8.19
N ARG A 127 3.79 -38.99 -8.19
CA ARG A 127 2.37 -39.11 -7.82
C ARG A 127 2.15 -38.72 -6.35
N ALA A 128 2.89 -39.32 -5.43
CA ALA A 128 2.79 -39.02 -4.00
C ALA A 128 3.03 -37.53 -3.73
N PHE A 129 4.04 -36.93 -4.38
CA PHE A 129 4.31 -35.50 -4.27
C PHE A 129 3.13 -34.68 -4.80
N GLY A 130 2.54 -35.06 -5.94
CA GLY A 130 1.35 -34.45 -6.53
C GLY A 130 0.16 -34.35 -5.57
N GLU A 131 0.00 -35.34 -4.70
CA GLU A 131 -1.10 -35.43 -3.74
C GLU A 131 -0.87 -34.72 -2.41
N LEU A 132 0.34 -34.20 -2.15
CA LEU A 132 0.62 -33.45 -0.92
C LEU A 132 -0.13 -32.10 -0.91
N ARG A 133 -1.09 -31.95 0.00
CA ARG A 133 -1.87 -30.72 0.18
C ARG A 133 -1.67 -30.06 1.53
N ASP A 134 -1.30 -30.82 2.56
CA ASP A 134 -1.09 -30.28 3.89
C ASP A 134 0.19 -29.41 3.94
N PRO A 135 0.08 -28.12 4.28
CA PRO A 135 1.23 -27.23 4.47
C PRO A 135 2.27 -27.79 5.44
N ARG A 136 1.86 -28.48 6.51
CA ARG A 136 2.79 -29.04 7.50
C ARG A 136 3.59 -30.22 6.94
N ALA A 137 2.93 -31.14 6.25
CA ALA A 137 3.59 -32.23 5.53
C ALA A 137 4.57 -31.70 4.45
N LEU A 138 4.17 -30.68 3.69
CA LEU A 138 5.07 -30.03 2.71
C LEU A 138 6.29 -29.37 3.38
N ALA A 139 6.10 -28.72 4.52
CA ALA A 139 7.20 -28.13 5.28
C ALA A 139 8.12 -29.20 5.87
N GLU A 140 7.59 -30.35 6.29
CA GLU A 140 8.41 -31.49 6.69
C GLU A 140 9.25 -31.99 5.52
N LEU A 141 8.64 -32.19 4.35
CA LEU A 141 9.36 -32.61 3.14
C LEU A 141 10.49 -31.64 2.79
N ALA A 142 10.24 -30.33 2.87
CA ALA A 142 11.25 -29.30 2.62
C ALA A 142 12.43 -29.34 3.62
N LYS A 143 12.22 -29.88 4.82
CA LYS A 143 13.26 -30.04 5.86
C LYS A 143 14.08 -31.32 5.70
N ARG A 144 13.58 -32.33 4.97
CA ARG A 144 14.30 -33.59 4.73
C ARG A 144 15.52 -33.37 3.84
N ASP A 145 16.50 -34.25 3.95
CA ASP A 145 17.65 -34.25 3.06
C ASP A 145 17.30 -34.93 1.73
N THR A 146 16.67 -34.16 0.84
CA THR A 146 16.30 -34.58 -0.52
C THR A 146 16.92 -33.65 -1.55
N ALA A 147 16.79 -34.01 -2.83
CA ALA A 147 17.18 -33.16 -3.96
C ALA A 147 16.60 -31.73 -3.82
N SER A 148 17.40 -30.72 -4.19
CA SER A 148 17.04 -29.31 -4.01
C SER A 148 15.71 -28.97 -4.69
N ASP A 149 15.51 -29.41 -5.92
CA ASP A 149 14.28 -29.18 -6.70
C ASP A 149 13.02 -29.64 -5.96
N LEU A 150 13.11 -30.78 -5.26
CA LEU A 150 12.00 -31.32 -4.48
C LEU A 150 11.71 -30.46 -3.25
N ARG A 151 12.75 -29.98 -2.57
CA ARG A 151 12.59 -29.11 -1.39
C ARG A 151 11.99 -27.77 -1.77
N VAL A 152 12.52 -27.13 -2.83
CA VAL A 152 12.00 -25.85 -3.33
C VAL A 152 10.58 -26.03 -3.89
N GLY A 153 10.32 -27.13 -4.62
CA GLY A 153 8.99 -27.47 -5.09
C GLY A 153 7.98 -27.68 -3.96
N ALA A 154 8.40 -28.26 -2.83
CA ALA A 154 7.55 -28.39 -1.65
C ALA A 154 7.20 -27.01 -1.08
N VAL A 155 8.20 -26.13 -0.88
CA VAL A 155 7.98 -24.74 -0.42
C VAL A 155 7.06 -23.96 -1.35
N ALA A 156 7.23 -24.12 -2.67
CA ALA A 156 6.40 -23.46 -3.67
C ALA A 156 4.91 -23.79 -3.52
N ARG A 157 4.57 -24.96 -2.97
CA ARG A 157 3.18 -25.40 -2.74
C ARG A 157 2.61 -25.03 -1.38
N ILE A 158 3.42 -24.54 -0.44
CA ILE A 158 2.93 -24.09 0.87
C ILE A 158 2.24 -22.74 0.69
N ASP A 159 0.97 -22.65 1.08
CA ASP A 159 0.13 -21.45 1.07
C ASP A 159 -0.10 -20.85 2.47
N ASP A 160 0.20 -21.60 3.53
CA ASP A 160 0.13 -21.13 4.91
C ASP A 160 1.36 -20.27 5.29
N GLY A 161 1.12 -18.98 5.52
CA GLY A 161 2.15 -18.01 5.91
C GLY A 161 2.80 -18.28 7.27
N ASP A 162 2.09 -18.88 8.23
CA ASP A 162 2.65 -19.23 9.53
C ASP A 162 3.60 -20.43 9.44
N VAL A 163 3.26 -21.39 8.58
CA VAL A 163 4.12 -22.52 8.25
C VAL A 163 5.36 -22.04 7.49
N LEU A 164 5.21 -21.16 6.49
CA LEU A 164 6.34 -20.56 5.77
C LEU A 164 7.27 -19.80 6.71
N ARG A 165 6.72 -18.98 7.62
CA ARG A 165 7.50 -18.26 8.63
C ARG A 165 8.29 -19.23 9.52
N ALA A 166 7.62 -20.26 10.06
CA ALA A 166 8.28 -21.24 10.92
C ALA A 166 9.39 -21.99 10.17
N LEU A 167 9.13 -22.40 8.92
CA LEU A 167 10.10 -23.05 8.06
C LEU A 167 11.32 -22.17 7.78
N ALA A 168 11.09 -20.89 7.43
CA ALA A 168 12.15 -19.92 7.17
C ALA A 168 13.02 -19.64 8.41
N ILE A 169 12.41 -19.65 9.60
CA ILE A 169 13.13 -19.47 10.87
C ILE A 169 14.03 -20.66 11.17
N ASP A 170 13.49 -21.87 11.05
CA ASP A 170 14.14 -23.08 11.54
C ASP A 170 15.12 -23.72 10.58
N THR A 171 14.97 -23.50 9.27
CA THR A 171 15.79 -24.15 8.25
C THR A 171 17.24 -23.70 8.28
N THR A 172 18.15 -24.65 8.07
CA THR A 172 19.57 -24.39 7.84
C THR A 172 19.87 -24.19 6.35
N SER A 173 19.04 -24.73 5.47
CA SER A 173 19.19 -24.64 4.02
C SER A 173 18.89 -23.23 3.52
N LYS A 174 19.88 -22.63 2.84
CA LYS A 174 19.75 -21.29 2.24
C LYS A 174 18.62 -21.25 1.22
N GLU A 175 18.53 -22.23 0.33
CA GLU A 175 17.58 -22.25 -0.78
C GLU A 175 16.13 -22.36 -0.28
N VAL A 176 15.87 -23.26 0.67
CA VAL A 176 14.55 -23.46 1.29
C VAL A 176 14.10 -22.19 2.03
N GLY A 177 15.00 -21.59 2.82
CA GLY A 177 14.67 -20.39 3.58
C GLY A 177 14.44 -19.17 2.70
N LEU A 178 15.20 -19.00 1.62
CA LEU A 178 14.98 -17.91 0.66
C LEU A 178 13.65 -18.08 -0.07
N ALA A 179 13.35 -19.29 -0.57
CA ALA A 179 12.07 -19.57 -1.21
C ALA A 179 10.88 -19.31 -0.26
N ALA A 180 11.02 -19.65 1.02
CA ALA A 180 9.97 -19.42 2.01
C ALA A 180 9.75 -17.92 2.27
N VAL A 181 10.83 -17.15 2.38
CA VAL A 181 10.76 -15.69 2.57
C VAL A 181 10.15 -14.97 1.38
N GLU A 182 10.44 -15.41 0.16
CA GLU A 182 9.88 -14.79 -1.06
C GLU A 182 8.36 -14.97 -1.18
N LYS A 183 7.79 -15.96 -0.50
CA LYS A 183 6.34 -16.18 -0.43
C LYS A 183 5.65 -15.46 0.74
N LEU A 184 6.39 -14.86 1.65
CA LEU A 184 5.81 -14.14 2.78
C LEU A 184 5.42 -12.72 2.35
N GLU A 185 4.12 -12.42 2.39
CA GLU A 185 3.59 -11.09 2.05
C GLU A 185 3.33 -10.24 3.31
N ASP A 186 3.18 -10.88 4.47
CA ASP A 186 2.85 -10.24 5.73
C ASP A 186 4.09 -9.65 6.41
N LEU A 187 4.00 -8.36 6.76
CA LEU A 187 5.11 -7.59 7.34
C LEU A 187 5.56 -8.16 8.69
N ASP A 188 4.64 -8.51 9.58
CA ASP A 188 4.95 -9.01 10.92
C ASP A 188 5.66 -10.37 10.83
N ARG A 189 5.19 -11.24 9.94
CA ARG A 189 5.86 -12.53 9.66
C ARG A 189 7.27 -12.33 9.10
N LEU A 190 7.46 -11.39 8.18
CA LEU A 190 8.79 -11.07 7.62
C LEU A 190 9.74 -10.49 8.69
N GLU A 191 9.25 -9.62 9.57
CA GLU A 191 10.03 -9.08 10.69
C GLU A 191 10.47 -10.17 11.66
N HIS A 192 9.58 -11.13 11.97
CA HIS A 192 9.92 -12.29 12.78
C HIS A 192 11.05 -13.12 12.15
N VAL A 193 11.00 -13.37 10.84
CA VAL A 193 12.07 -14.09 10.13
C VAL A 193 13.37 -13.28 10.14
N ALA A 194 13.32 -11.98 9.88
CA ALA A 194 14.46 -11.06 9.87
C ALA A 194 15.22 -11.02 11.21
N GLN A 195 14.52 -11.24 12.32
CA GLN A 195 15.08 -11.26 13.66
C GLN A 195 15.56 -12.66 14.07
N LYS A 196 14.75 -13.71 13.84
CA LYS A 196 14.94 -15.03 14.46
C LYS A 196 15.51 -16.11 13.54
N ALA A 197 15.53 -15.93 12.23
CA ALA A 197 15.95 -17.00 11.34
C ALA A 197 17.39 -17.43 11.58
N LYS A 198 17.66 -18.74 11.58
CA LYS A 198 19.00 -19.29 11.85
C LYS A 198 19.99 -18.92 10.75
N ASN A 199 19.55 -18.97 9.48
CA ASN A 199 20.39 -18.68 8.33
C ASN A 199 20.56 -17.16 8.09
N LYS A 200 21.81 -16.68 8.01
CA LYS A 200 22.13 -15.25 7.81
C LYS A 200 21.58 -14.70 6.49
N ALA A 201 21.65 -15.45 5.39
CA ALA A 201 21.17 -14.98 4.08
C ALA A 201 19.65 -14.76 4.09
N VAL A 202 18.92 -15.66 4.76
CA VAL A 202 17.46 -15.58 4.94
C VAL A 202 17.09 -14.35 5.76
N ARG A 203 17.80 -14.09 6.89
CA ARG A 203 17.60 -12.87 7.68
C ARG A 203 17.81 -11.59 6.85
N GLN A 204 18.87 -11.52 6.06
CA GLN A 204 19.18 -10.34 5.26
C GLN A 204 18.14 -10.09 4.16
N LYS A 205 17.71 -11.15 3.47
CA LYS A 205 16.64 -11.06 2.48
C LYS A 205 15.32 -10.58 3.11
N ALA A 206 14.93 -11.14 4.25
CA ALA A 206 13.72 -10.72 4.96
C ALA A 206 13.81 -9.24 5.38
N ARG A 207 14.94 -8.78 5.93
CA ARG A 207 15.15 -7.34 6.26
C ARG A 207 15.00 -6.44 5.04
N LYS A 208 15.56 -6.85 3.90
CA LYS A 208 15.48 -6.09 2.66
C LYS A 208 14.02 -5.94 2.19
N ILE A 209 13.25 -7.03 2.24
CA ILE A 209 11.83 -6.99 1.87
C ILE A 209 11.05 -6.10 2.85
N VAL A 210 11.32 -6.20 4.16
CA VAL A 210 10.71 -5.33 5.17
C VAL A 210 11.00 -3.84 4.89
N THR A 211 12.23 -3.49 4.52
CA THR A 211 12.57 -2.10 4.15
C THR A 211 11.85 -1.67 2.88
N GLU A 212 11.81 -2.51 1.85
CA GLU A 212 11.12 -2.22 0.58
C GLU A 212 9.60 -2.03 0.80
N ILE A 213 8.96 -2.86 1.64
CA ILE A 213 7.54 -2.73 2.01
C ILE A 213 7.30 -1.43 2.79
N ASN A 214 8.14 -1.12 3.78
CA ASN A 214 8.01 0.09 4.58
C ASN A 214 8.21 1.37 3.75
N ASP A 215 9.18 1.37 2.84
CA ASP A 215 9.43 2.49 1.94
C ASP A 215 8.27 2.68 0.95
N ALA A 216 7.70 1.59 0.43
CA ALA A 216 6.50 1.64 -0.41
C ALA A 216 5.28 2.17 0.37
N GLU A 217 5.09 1.74 1.62
CA GLU A 217 4.04 2.25 2.52
C GLU A 217 4.22 3.74 2.83
N ARG A 218 5.46 4.19 3.06
CA ARG A 218 5.79 5.61 3.26
C ARG A 218 5.56 6.44 2.00
N ALA A 219 5.90 5.91 0.82
CA ALA A 219 5.64 6.58 -0.44
C ALA A 219 4.13 6.76 -0.70
N LYS A 220 3.30 5.77 -0.34
CA LYS A 220 1.83 5.87 -0.41
C LYS A 220 1.26 6.88 0.60
N LYS A 221 1.81 6.92 1.82
CA LYS A 221 1.35 7.80 2.92
C LYS A 221 1.88 9.23 2.84
N SER A 222 2.96 9.45 2.09
CA SER A 222 3.44 10.80 1.82
C SER A 222 2.36 11.51 1.02
N PRO A 223 1.72 12.57 1.54
CA PRO A 223 0.79 13.33 0.73
C PRO A 223 1.58 13.86 -0.45
N SER A 224 1.31 13.33 -1.65
CA SER A 224 1.62 14.03 -2.88
C SER A 224 0.83 15.32 -2.77
N VAL A 225 1.46 16.38 -2.22
CA VAL A 225 0.97 17.73 -2.35
C VAL A 225 0.79 17.89 -3.86
N PRO A 226 -0.46 17.97 -4.36
CA PRO A 226 -0.71 17.94 -5.79
C PRO A 226 0.21 18.95 -6.45
N ASP A 227 0.82 18.62 -7.58
CA ASP A 227 1.79 19.50 -8.22
C ASP A 227 1.21 20.92 -8.46
N ASP A 228 -0.12 21.02 -8.60
CA ASP A 228 -0.87 22.27 -8.62
C ASP A 228 -0.70 23.14 -7.36
N VAL A 229 -0.68 22.56 -6.17
CA VAL A 229 -0.49 23.30 -4.91
C VAL A 229 0.96 23.79 -4.80
N LYS A 230 1.94 22.98 -5.20
CA LYS A 230 3.35 23.41 -5.26
C LYS A 230 3.56 24.52 -6.29
N ARG A 231 2.95 24.38 -7.47
CA ARG A 231 2.99 25.36 -8.55
C ARG A 231 2.37 26.69 -8.12
N ARG A 232 1.16 26.67 -7.55
CA ARG A 232 0.49 27.88 -7.03
C ARG A 232 1.33 28.57 -5.97
N ARG A 233 1.92 27.82 -5.05
CA ARG A 233 2.80 28.37 -4.00
C ARG A 233 4.06 29.03 -4.58
N ALA A 234 4.66 28.43 -5.60
CA ALA A 234 5.81 29.00 -6.31
C ALA A 234 5.44 30.28 -7.09
N GLU A 235 4.32 30.27 -7.81
CA GLU A 235 3.81 31.44 -8.55
C GLU A 235 3.47 32.61 -7.60
N LYS A 236 2.80 32.33 -6.46
CA LYS A 236 2.61 33.33 -5.39
C LYS A 236 3.95 33.85 -4.86
N ALA A 237 4.90 32.99 -4.52
CA ALA A 237 6.21 33.46 -4.03
C ALA A 237 6.96 34.35 -5.04
N GLN A 238 6.83 34.08 -6.34
CA GLN A 238 7.41 34.89 -7.42
C GLN A 238 6.76 36.27 -7.50
N LEU A 239 5.43 36.34 -7.44
CA LEU A 239 4.69 37.61 -7.46
C LEU A 239 5.04 38.51 -6.26
N VAL A 240 5.21 37.93 -5.06
CA VAL A 240 5.68 38.68 -3.89
C VAL A 240 7.07 39.30 -4.14
N ARG A 241 8.03 38.51 -4.63
CA ARG A 241 9.40 39.02 -4.91
C ARG A 241 9.39 40.09 -5.99
N GLN A 242 8.59 39.91 -7.04
CA GLN A 242 8.43 40.92 -8.09
C GLN A 242 7.89 42.21 -7.49
N LEU A 243 6.82 42.16 -6.71
CA LEU A 243 6.26 43.36 -6.07
C LEU A 243 7.21 44.02 -5.10
N GLU A 244 7.91 43.26 -4.25
CA GLU A 244 8.91 43.82 -3.33
C GLU A 244 10.04 44.54 -4.07
N SER A 245 10.47 44.03 -5.23
CA SER A 245 11.53 44.66 -6.03
C SER A 245 11.11 45.99 -6.66
N VAL A 246 9.82 46.14 -7.01
CA VAL A 246 9.32 47.33 -7.71
C VAL A 246 8.61 48.30 -6.75
N ALA A 247 8.25 47.87 -5.54
CA ALA A 247 7.56 48.67 -4.53
C ALA A 247 8.30 49.97 -4.14
N ASP A 248 9.63 50.00 -4.30
CA ASP A 248 10.45 51.16 -3.95
C ASP A 248 10.90 52.04 -5.12
N THR A 249 10.48 51.73 -6.35
CA THR A 249 10.81 52.52 -7.55
C THR A 249 10.07 53.86 -7.62
N PHE A 250 10.59 54.78 -8.43
CA PHE A 250 10.03 56.12 -8.66
C PHE A 250 9.36 56.26 -10.04
N ASP A 251 9.43 55.23 -10.89
CA ASP A 251 8.69 55.16 -12.16
C ASP A 251 7.26 54.66 -11.91
N PHE A 252 6.43 55.52 -11.33
CA PHE A 252 5.08 55.16 -10.89
C PHE A 252 4.12 54.84 -12.05
N ALA A 253 4.35 55.36 -13.26
CA ALA A 253 3.50 55.12 -14.41
C ALA A 253 3.67 53.69 -14.94
N LYS A 254 4.92 53.26 -15.16
CA LYS A 254 5.23 51.90 -15.63
C LYS A 254 4.98 50.86 -14.56
N THR A 255 5.37 51.14 -13.31
CA THR A 255 5.19 50.21 -12.19
C THR A 255 3.73 49.99 -11.86
N ALA A 256 2.85 51.00 -12.01
CA ALA A 256 1.43 50.81 -11.72
C ALA A 256 0.79 49.72 -12.59
N LEU A 257 1.16 49.63 -13.88
CA LEU A 257 0.67 48.59 -14.78
C LEU A 257 1.12 47.19 -14.32
N LEU A 258 2.36 47.07 -13.86
CA LEU A 258 2.91 45.81 -13.34
C LEU A 258 2.22 45.39 -12.02
N VAL A 259 1.97 46.35 -11.13
CA VAL A 259 1.27 46.09 -9.85
C VAL A 259 -0.17 45.64 -10.11
N THR A 260 -0.90 46.30 -11.02
CA THR A 260 -2.26 45.86 -11.39
C THR A 260 -2.30 44.49 -12.05
N ALA A 261 -1.29 44.16 -12.88
CA ALA A 261 -1.19 42.84 -13.48
C ALA A 261 -0.87 41.76 -12.43
N ALA A 262 0.00 42.07 -11.47
CA ALA A 262 0.32 41.19 -10.34
C ALA A 262 -0.89 40.96 -9.42
N GLU A 263 -1.70 41.99 -9.13
CA GLU A 263 -2.96 41.88 -8.37
C GLU A 263 -3.97 40.96 -9.07
N ALA A 264 -4.15 41.12 -10.39
CA ALA A 264 -5.02 40.24 -11.18
C ALA A 264 -4.54 38.79 -11.17
N SER A 265 -3.22 38.59 -11.27
CA SER A 265 -2.60 37.26 -11.26
C SER A 265 -2.73 36.60 -9.87
N TRP A 266 -2.55 37.38 -8.79
CA TRP A 266 -2.75 36.92 -7.42
C TRP A 266 -4.20 36.51 -7.14
N ALA A 267 -5.17 37.28 -7.63
CA ALA A 267 -6.59 36.98 -7.48
C ALA A 267 -7.01 35.69 -8.19
N GLN A 268 -6.41 35.39 -9.35
CA GLN A 268 -6.65 34.14 -10.08
C GLN A 268 -6.07 32.90 -9.38
N LEU A 269 -4.98 33.06 -8.61
CA LEU A 269 -4.32 31.94 -7.94
C LEU A 269 -5.11 31.39 -6.74
N GLY A 270 -5.97 32.21 -6.11
CA GLY A 270 -6.88 31.81 -5.02
C GLY A 270 -6.21 31.10 -3.82
N GLY A 271 -7.02 30.56 -2.90
CA GLY A 271 -6.54 29.69 -1.81
C GLY A 271 -6.60 30.27 -0.39
N THR A 272 -6.41 29.41 0.61
CA THR A 272 -6.40 29.75 2.04
C THR A 272 -5.26 30.72 2.39
N ALA A 273 -5.50 31.58 3.38
CA ALA A 273 -4.56 32.58 3.85
C ALA A 273 -3.20 31.95 4.22
N GLU A 274 -2.21 32.16 3.36
CA GLU A 274 -0.81 31.77 3.60
C GLU A 274 0.00 33.03 3.98
N ASP A 275 1.14 32.84 4.63
CA ASP A 275 2.09 33.89 5.06
C ASP A 275 2.48 34.89 3.93
N GLY A 276 2.32 34.49 2.66
CA GLY A 276 2.56 35.32 1.48
C GLY A 276 1.46 36.36 1.18
N ASP A 277 0.22 36.12 1.60
CA ASP A 277 -0.93 37.02 1.33
C ASP A 277 -0.78 38.35 2.08
N GLU A 278 -0.27 38.32 3.32
CA GLU A 278 0.04 39.53 4.07
C GLU A 278 1.16 40.35 3.43
N ARG A 279 2.24 39.69 3.00
CA ARG A 279 3.41 40.36 2.40
C ARG A 279 3.03 41.01 1.07
N PHE A 280 2.30 40.28 0.22
CA PHE A 280 1.76 40.78 -1.03
C PHE A 280 0.88 42.02 -0.80
N THR A 281 -0.09 41.91 0.11
CA THR A 281 -1.03 43.00 0.42
C THR A 281 -0.31 44.23 0.98
N LYS A 282 0.69 44.05 1.85
CA LYS A 282 1.51 45.14 2.41
C LYS A 282 2.33 45.83 1.31
N ALA A 283 2.95 45.08 0.39
CA ALA A 283 3.74 45.63 -0.70
C ALA A 283 2.88 46.46 -1.68
N VAL A 284 1.72 45.93 -2.07
CA VAL A 284 0.73 46.62 -2.91
C VAL A 284 0.25 47.92 -2.27
N LYS A 285 -0.20 47.87 -0.99
CA LYS A 285 -0.67 49.06 -0.26
C LYS A 285 0.42 50.13 -0.17
N ARG A 286 1.67 49.74 0.05
CA ARG A 286 2.82 50.66 0.11
C ARG A 286 3.04 51.36 -1.23
N PHE A 287 3.00 50.63 -2.34
CA PHE A 287 3.16 51.21 -3.68
C PHE A 287 2.06 52.25 -3.98
N TRP A 288 0.78 51.89 -3.81
CA TRP A 288 -0.33 52.79 -4.11
C TRP A 288 -0.35 54.04 -3.23
N LYS A 289 0.00 53.90 -1.94
CA LYS A 289 0.16 55.04 -1.03
C LYS A 289 1.25 55.99 -1.53
N ARG A 290 2.40 55.46 -1.95
CA ARG A 290 3.51 56.27 -2.50
C ARG A 290 3.13 56.97 -3.80
N LYS A 291 2.46 56.26 -4.71
CA LYS A 291 1.98 56.85 -5.97
C LYS A 291 0.98 57.99 -5.70
N THR A 292 0.02 57.78 -4.79
CA THR A 292 -0.96 58.81 -4.45
C THR A 292 -0.28 60.06 -3.88
N ASN A 293 0.72 59.89 -3.02
CA ASN A 293 1.51 61.01 -2.49
C ASN A 293 2.31 61.72 -3.59
N HIS A 294 2.93 60.98 -4.50
CA HIS A 294 3.67 61.53 -5.64
C HIS A 294 2.75 62.32 -6.57
N ASP A 295 1.58 61.77 -6.91
CA ASP A 295 0.59 62.42 -7.78
C ASP A 295 0.03 63.69 -7.10
N ALA A 296 -0.20 63.66 -5.77
CA ALA A 296 -0.60 64.85 -5.01
C ALA A 296 0.49 65.92 -5.00
N GLN A 297 1.76 65.53 -4.81
CA GLN A 297 2.90 66.44 -4.88
C GLN A 297 3.06 67.04 -6.29
N ALA A 298 2.92 66.24 -7.35
CA ALA A 298 2.97 66.70 -8.73
C ALA A 298 1.85 67.70 -9.04
N ARG A 299 0.60 67.41 -8.62
CA ARG A 299 -0.53 68.34 -8.76
C ARG A 299 -0.28 69.64 -8.02
N SER A 300 0.17 69.59 -6.77
CA SER A 300 0.48 70.81 -6.01
C SER A 300 1.60 71.63 -6.65
N ALA A 301 2.61 70.97 -7.24
CA ALA A 301 3.69 71.64 -7.96
C ALA A 301 3.20 72.29 -9.28
N ASP A 302 2.32 71.62 -10.01
CA ASP A 302 1.73 72.17 -11.23
C ASP A 302 0.72 73.30 -10.94
N GLU A 303 -0.04 73.20 -9.84
CA GLU A 303 -0.89 74.28 -9.32
C GLU A 303 -0.05 75.51 -8.93
N LEU A 304 1.06 75.32 -8.21
CA LEU A 304 1.99 76.40 -7.88
C LEU A 304 2.59 77.04 -9.14
N ARG A 305 3.00 76.23 -10.13
CA ARG A 305 3.49 76.73 -11.43
C ARG A 305 2.40 77.47 -12.22
N ALA A 306 1.14 77.04 -12.11
CA ALA A 306 0.01 77.73 -12.75
C ALA A 306 -0.23 79.10 -12.08
N ILE A 307 -0.21 79.16 -10.75
CA ILE A 307 -0.32 80.42 -9.99
C ILE A 307 0.85 81.36 -10.34
N GLU A 308 2.08 80.86 -10.44
CA GLU A 308 3.23 81.66 -10.88
C GLU A 308 3.08 82.17 -12.32
N ARG A 309 2.58 81.35 -13.24
CA ARG A 309 2.27 81.76 -14.62
C ARG A 309 1.17 82.82 -14.68
N GLU A 310 0.13 82.69 -13.87
CA GLU A 310 -0.93 83.70 -13.76
C GLU A 310 -0.42 85.00 -13.13
N ALA A 311 0.42 84.92 -12.08
CA ALA A 311 1.02 86.08 -11.44
C ALA A 311 2.00 86.82 -12.38
N THR A 312 2.78 86.09 -13.16
CA THR A 312 3.66 86.67 -14.19
C THR A 312 2.87 87.28 -15.34
N ALA A 313 1.78 86.64 -15.78
CA ALA A 313 0.86 87.21 -16.77
C ALA A 313 0.14 88.47 -16.25
N ALA A 314 -0.26 88.49 -14.98
CA ALA A 314 -0.86 89.66 -14.34
C ALA A 314 0.15 90.82 -14.25
N ARG A 315 1.38 90.56 -13.83
CA ARG A 315 2.48 91.54 -13.84
C ARG A 315 2.82 92.04 -15.25
N ALA A 316 2.73 91.17 -16.27
CA ALA A 316 2.92 91.57 -17.66
C ALA A 316 1.77 92.48 -18.17
N LYS A 317 0.52 92.19 -17.80
CA LYS A 317 -0.64 93.06 -18.09
C LYS A 317 -0.54 94.41 -17.39
N GLU A 318 -0.09 94.44 -16.14
CA GLU A 318 0.13 95.66 -15.37
C GLU A 318 1.23 96.53 -15.99
N ARG A 319 2.34 95.92 -16.44
CA ARG A 319 3.39 96.62 -17.20
C ARG A 319 2.91 97.12 -18.55
N ALA A 320 2.01 96.40 -19.24
CA ALA A 320 1.41 96.86 -20.49
C ALA A 320 0.44 98.04 -20.28
N ALA A 321 -0.25 98.11 -19.13
CA ALA A 321 -1.12 99.24 -18.79
C ALA A 321 -0.35 100.54 -18.47
N VAL A 322 0.88 100.44 -17.97
CA VAL A 322 1.76 101.59 -17.69
C VAL A 322 2.40 102.17 -18.97
N VAL A 323 2.38 101.45 -20.10
CA VAL A 323 2.99 101.87 -21.38
C VAL A 323 1.95 102.30 -22.43
N ALA A 324 0.65 102.34 -22.07
CA ALA A 324 -0.38 102.87 -22.95
C ALA A 324 -0.22 104.41 -23.12
N PRO A 325 -0.14 104.95 -24.36
CA PRO A 325 0.09 106.38 -24.60
C PRO A 325 -1.14 107.24 -24.23
N PRO A 326 -0.97 108.53 -23.91
CA PRO A 326 -2.05 109.39 -23.44
C PRO A 326 -3.09 109.68 -24.54
N LYS A 327 -4.36 109.79 -24.13
CA LYS A 327 -5.47 110.28 -24.96
C LYS A 327 -5.18 111.70 -25.46
N PRO A 328 -5.50 112.05 -26.72
CA PRO A 328 -5.25 113.39 -27.27
C PRO A 328 -6.28 114.42 -26.78
N GLU A 329 -5.80 115.66 -26.59
CA GLU A 329 -6.57 116.87 -26.30
C GLU A 329 -7.50 117.26 -27.46
N PRO A 330 -8.62 117.97 -27.22
CA PRO A 330 -9.46 118.52 -28.29
C PRO A 330 -9.02 119.94 -28.66
N GLU A 331 -8.59 120.18 -29.90
CA GLU A 331 -8.44 121.52 -30.47
C GLU A 331 -9.62 121.89 -31.38
N VAL A 332 -10.29 122.98 -30.97
CA VAL A 332 -10.82 124.12 -31.77
C VAL A 332 -11.84 123.83 -32.88
N GLU A 333 -13.09 124.20 -32.61
CA GLU A 333 -14.07 124.57 -33.64
C GLU A 333 -14.39 126.08 -33.56
N ALA A 334 -14.61 126.66 -34.74
CA ALA A 334 -14.49 128.08 -35.07
C ALA A 334 -15.65 129.00 -34.59
N ARG A 335 -15.33 130.30 -34.49
CA ARG A 335 -16.24 131.46 -34.46
C ARG A 335 -17.10 131.54 -35.74
N PRO A 336 -18.31 132.16 -35.70
CA PRO A 336 -18.41 133.61 -35.97
C PRO A 336 -19.39 134.38 -35.04
N PRO A 337 -19.41 135.73 -35.14
CA PRO A 337 -19.73 136.64 -34.03
C PRO A 337 -21.02 137.47 -34.24
N ALA A 338 -21.25 138.36 -33.26
CA ALA A 338 -22.18 139.51 -33.22
C ALA A 338 -23.62 139.12 -32.80
N GLU A 339 -24.25 139.76 -31.83
CA GLU A 339 -24.47 141.21 -31.71
C GLU A 339 -24.83 141.65 -30.27
N PRO A 340 -24.94 142.97 -30.00
CA PRO A 340 -24.45 143.59 -28.76
C PRO A 340 -25.51 143.88 -27.70
N GLU A 341 -24.97 144.36 -26.59
CA GLU A 341 -25.55 144.95 -25.39
C GLU A 341 -26.88 145.71 -25.57
N SER A 342 -27.74 145.59 -24.56
CA SER A 342 -28.53 146.74 -24.11
C SER A 342 -28.55 146.83 -22.60
N GLU A 343 -28.31 148.05 -22.14
CA GLU A 343 -28.38 148.52 -20.76
C GLU A 343 -29.80 148.35 -20.22
N GLU A 344 -30.06 147.32 -19.40
CA GLU A 344 -31.29 147.33 -18.58
C GLU A 344 -31.20 146.58 -17.25
N GLN A 345 -30.00 146.25 -16.74
CA GLN A 345 -29.87 145.65 -15.40
C GLN A 345 -28.74 146.24 -14.56
N ARG A 346 -28.50 147.56 -14.70
CA ARG A 346 -28.05 148.39 -13.57
C ARG A 346 -29.29 148.74 -12.74
N LEU A 347 -29.26 148.39 -11.44
CA LEU A 347 -30.25 148.60 -10.37
C LEU A 347 -31.19 147.41 -10.08
N ALA A 348 -30.72 146.46 -9.27
CA ALA A 348 -31.49 145.85 -8.16
C ALA A 348 -30.69 144.72 -7.52
N ARG A 349 -29.78 145.08 -6.61
CA ARG A 349 -29.55 144.43 -5.31
C ARG A 349 -28.45 145.22 -4.63
N GLU A 350 -28.93 146.29 -3.99
CA GLU A 350 -28.37 146.81 -2.75
C GLU A 350 -28.09 145.69 -1.74
#